data_AF-A0A962E028-F1
#
_entry.id   AF-A0A962E028-F1
#
_cell.length_a   1.000
_cell.length_b   1.000
_cell.length_c   1.000
_cell.angle_alpha   90.00
_cell.angle_beta   90.00
_cell.angle_gamma   90.00
#
_symmetry.space_group_name_H-M   'P 1'
#
loop_
_entity.id
_entity.type
_entity.pdbx_description
1 polymer ?
#
loop_
_entity_poly.entity_id
_entity_poly.type
_entity_poly.pdbx_seq_one_letter_code
_entity_poly.pdbx_strand_id
1 'polypeptide(L)'
;MSDVSFMEKLLDRVEVEWKAVSEVFHLKNGYTPSKSKKEYWEDGTVPWFRMDDIRENGQILDDSLQKVSESSVKGGKLFPANSIIIATSATIG
;
A
#
# COMPACT_ATOMS: atom_id res chain seq x y z
N MET A 1 27.63 -13.29 -28.69
CA MET A 1 27.42 -13.58 -27.26
C MET A 1 25.93 -13.67 -27.08
N SER A 2 25.40 -14.75 -26.49
CA SER A 2 23.96 -14.90 -26.29
C SER A 2 23.48 -13.85 -25.28
N ASP A 3 22.54 -12.99 -25.70
CA ASP A 3 21.90 -12.03 -24.81
C ASP A 3 21.01 -12.78 -23.81
N VAL A 4 21.59 -13.07 -22.64
CA VAL A 4 20.88 -13.66 -21.50
C VAL A 4 19.84 -12.65 -21.02
N SER A 5 18.59 -13.11 -20.83
CA SER A 5 17.48 -12.26 -20.43
C SER A 5 17.71 -11.64 -19.04
N PHE A 6 17.04 -10.51 -18.75
CA PHE A 6 17.14 -9.86 -17.45
C PHE A 6 16.77 -10.81 -16.29
N MET A 7 15.74 -11.63 -16.49
CA MET A 7 15.27 -12.57 -15.48
C MET A 7 16.30 -13.65 -15.16
N GLU A 8 16.96 -14.21 -16.17
CA GLU A 8 18.01 -15.22 -15.97
C GLU A 8 19.23 -14.67 -15.23
N LYS A 9 19.57 -13.40 -15.46
CA LYS A 9 20.63 -12.70 -14.71
C LYS A 9 20.22 -12.47 -13.25
N LEU A 10 18.99 -12.04 -13.01
CA LEU A 10 18.47 -11.78 -11.67
C LEU A 10 18.40 -13.05 -10.81
N LEU A 11 18.01 -14.17 -11.43
CA LEU A 11 17.87 -15.45 -10.76
C LEU A 11 19.18 -16.24 -10.63
N ASP A 12 20.30 -15.72 -11.18
CA ASP A 12 21.60 -16.41 -11.21
C ASP A 12 21.52 -17.88 -11.67
N ARG A 13 20.67 -18.12 -12.69
CA ARG A 13 20.38 -19.45 -13.26
C ARG A 13 19.79 -20.47 -12.28
N VAL A 14 19.28 -20.03 -11.14
CA VAL A 14 18.55 -20.86 -10.20
C VAL A 14 17.14 -21.15 -10.76
N GLU A 15 16.73 -22.41 -10.72
CA GLU A 15 15.37 -22.81 -11.05
C GLU A 15 14.40 -22.38 -9.95
N VAL A 16 13.26 -21.79 -10.32
CA VAL A 16 12.29 -21.22 -9.39
C VAL A 16 10.86 -21.63 -9.72
N GLU A 17 10.04 -21.70 -8.68
CA GLU A 17 8.59 -21.83 -8.80
C GLU A 17 7.96 -20.44 -8.96
N TRP A 18 7.16 -20.26 -10.01
CA TRP A 18 6.43 -19.02 -10.25
C TRP A 18 5.04 -19.09 -9.63
N LYS A 19 4.73 -18.16 -8.72
CA LYS A 19 3.41 -18.04 -8.08
C LYS A 19 2.75 -16.71 -8.41
N ALA A 20 1.42 -16.74 -8.51
CA ALA A 20 0.66 -15.49 -8.59
C ALA A 20 0.74 -14.76 -7.24
N VAL A 21 0.82 -13.43 -7.25
CA VAL A 21 0.90 -12.64 -6.01
C VAL A 21 -0.26 -12.95 -5.06
N SER A 22 -1.46 -13.18 -5.61
CA SER A 22 -2.66 -13.55 -4.84
C SER A 22 -2.59 -14.91 -4.14
N GLU A 23 -1.65 -15.79 -4.53
CA GLU A 23 -1.43 -17.08 -3.85
C GLU A 23 -0.57 -16.92 -2.59
N VAL A 24 0.19 -15.82 -2.51
CA VAL A 24 1.14 -15.56 -1.42
C VAL A 24 0.66 -14.43 -0.50
N PHE A 25 -0.13 -13.48 -1.02
CA PHE A 25 -0.57 -12.29 -0.30
C PHE A 25 -2.09 -12.11 -0.30
N HIS A 26 -2.60 -11.58 0.82
CA HIS A 26 -3.96 -11.04 0.88
C HIS A 26 -4.00 -9.63 0.28
N LEU A 27 -4.55 -9.53 -0.93
CA LEU A 27 -4.65 -8.26 -1.65
C LEU A 27 -5.89 -7.47 -1.21
N LYS A 28 -5.70 -6.18 -0.96
CA LYS A 28 -6.77 -5.21 -0.70
C LYS A 28 -6.40 -3.87 -1.31
N ASN A 29 -7.41 -3.13 -1.73
CA ASN A 29 -7.24 -1.78 -2.26
C ASN A 29 -7.49 -0.74 -1.16
N GLY A 30 -6.75 0.37 -1.23
CA GLY A 30 -7.08 1.59 -0.50
C GLY A 30 -8.33 2.27 -1.07
N TYR A 31 -8.77 3.33 -0.42
CA TYR A 31 -9.88 4.15 -0.89
C TYR A 31 -9.80 5.56 -0.27
N THR A 32 -10.55 6.49 -0.85
CA THR A 32 -10.69 7.84 -0.30
C THR A 32 -12.07 7.96 0.38
N PRO A 33 -12.14 8.23 1.69
CA PRO A 33 -13.40 8.62 2.32
C PRO A 33 -14.04 9.82 1.60
N SER A 34 -15.36 9.97 1.71
CA SER A 34 -16.02 11.13 1.08
C SER A 34 -15.47 12.44 1.66
N LYS A 35 -14.87 13.28 0.82
CA LYS A 35 -14.32 14.59 1.24
C LYS A 35 -15.40 15.59 1.66
N SER A 36 -16.65 15.39 1.23
CA SER A 36 -17.77 16.25 1.64
C SER A 36 -18.26 15.97 3.06
N LYS A 37 -17.94 14.80 3.62
CA LYS A 37 -18.32 14.41 4.98
C LYS A 37 -17.21 14.77 5.95
N LYS A 38 -17.29 15.97 6.53
CA LYS A 38 -16.28 16.49 7.47
C LYS A 38 -16.01 15.55 8.65
N GLU A 39 -17.04 14.88 9.15
CA GLU A 39 -16.97 13.86 10.21
C GLU A 39 -15.96 12.73 9.93
N TYR A 40 -15.61 12.47 8.66
CA TYR A 40 -14.61 11.46 8.30
C TYR A 40 -13.17 11.95 8.45
N TRP A 41 -12.96 13.26 8.63
CA TRP A 41 -11.65 13.90 8.60
C TRP A 41 -11.36 14.72 9.85
N GLU A 42 -12.37 15.32 10.46
CA GLU A 42 -12.24 16.06 11.72
C GLU A 42 -11.89 15.11 12.86
N ASP A 43 -10.92 15.52 13.68
CA ASP A 43 -10.38 14.76 14.82
C ASP A 43 -9.99 13.31 14.48
N GLY A 44 -9.52 13.09 13.24
CA GLY A 44 -9.11 11.78 12.76
C GLY A 44 -7.93 11.20 13.54
N THR A 45 -8.02 9.91 13.86
CA THR A 45 -7.02 9.17 14.63
C THR A 45 -6.33 8.07 13.81
N VAL A 46 -6.94 7.64 12.70
CA VAL A 46 -6.44 6.58 11.84
C VAL A 46 -5.57 7.17 10.73
N PRO A 47 -4.31 6.74 10.56
CA PRO A 47 -3.46 7.21 9.47
C PRO A 47 -4.07 6.94 8.09
N TRP A 48 -4.03 7.93 7.19
CA TRP A 48 -4.53 7.83 5.82
C TRP A 48 -3.40 8.14 4.83
N PHE A 49 -2.72 7.09 4.35
CA PHE A 49 -1.42 7.19 3.67
C PHE A 49 -1.53 7.49 2.19
N ARG A 50 -0.91 8.58 1.74
CA ARG A 50 -0.83 8.99 0.35
C ARG A 50 0.60 8.95 -0.19
N MET A 51 0.74 9.34 -1.46
CA MET A 51 2.05 9.51 -2.09
C MET A 51 2.92 10.56 -1.42
N ASP A 52 2.32 11.61 -0.84
CA ASP A 52 3.06 12.65 -0.12
C ASP A 52 3.70 12.09 1.15
N ASP A 53 3.03 11.18 1.85
CA ASP A 53 3.57 10.48 3.01
C ASP A 53 4.79 9.62 2.64
N ILE A 54 4.75 8.93 1.50
CA ILE A 54 5.90 8.17 0.98
C ILE A 54 7.08 9.09 0.63
N ARG A 55 6.78 10.28 0.08
CA ARG A 55 7.82 11.25 -0.30
C ARG A 55 8.48 11.89 0.92
N GLU A 56 7.70 12.16 1.97
CA GLU A 56 8.16 12.78 3.20
C GLU A 56 8.89 11.76 4.11
N ASN A 57 8.29 10.58 4.32
CA ASN A 57 8.75 9.60 5.31
C ASN A 57 9.59 8.46 4.70
N GLY A 58 9.65 8.34 3.37
CA GLY A 58 10.38 7.31 2.67
C GLY A 58 9.65 5.96 2.62
N GLN A 59 10.41 4.86 2.75
CA GLN A 59 9.90 3.50 2.50
C GLN A 59 9.16 2.87 3.69
N ILE A 60 9.35 3.40 4.90
CA ILE A 60 8.74 2.88 6.13
C ILE A 60 7.77 3.93 6.65
N LEU A 61 6.49 3.56 6.77
CA LEU A 61 5.41 4.45 7.15
C LEU A 61 4.85 4.04 8.51
N ASP A 62 5.00 4.91 9.50
CA ASP A 62 4.48 4.73 10.87
C ASP A 62 3.39 5.75 11.23
N ASP A 63 3.44 6.96 10.67
CA ASP A 63 2.40 7.98 10.74
C ASP A 63 2.17 8.70 9.40
N SER A 64 1.00 9.33 9.26
CA SER A 64 0.58 10.05 8.06
C SER A 64 0.30 11.53 8.34
N LEU A 65 0.56 12.37 7.35
CA LEU A 65 0.26 13.80 7.32
C LEU A 65 -1.23 14.11 7.51
N GLN A 66 -2.13 13.20 7.12
CA GLN A 66 -3.56 13.35 7.27
C GLN A 66 -4.18 12.10 7.86
N LYS A 67 -5.04 12.27 8.87
CA LYS A 67 -5.76 11.18 9.53
C LYS A 67 -7.25 11.24 9.21
N VAL A 68 -7.89 10.09 9.32
CA VAL A 68 -9.34 9.93 9.14
C VAL A 68 -9.97 9.39 10.42
N SER A 69 -11.25 9.65 10.61
CA SER A 69 -12.04 9.09 11.71
C SER A 69 -12.20 7.58 11.53
N GLU A 70 -12.24 6.83 12.63
CA GLU A 70 -12.54 5.38 12.63
C GLU A 70 -13.86 5.07 11.92
N SER A 71 -14.83 5.98 12.01
CA SER A 71 -16.15 5.86 11.34
C SER A 71 -16.05 5.79 9.81
N SER A 72 -14.95 6.28 9.24
CA SER A 72 -14.70 6.28 7.81
C SER A 72 -14.02 4.99 7.32
N VAL A 73 -13.59 4.10 8.24
CA VAL A 73 -12.90 2.85 7.92
C VAL A 73 -13.87 1.87 7.26
N LYS A 74 -13.65 1.58 5.98
CA LYS A 74 -14.54 0.75 5.16
C LYS A 74 -14.58 -0.67 5.73
N GLY A 75 -15.75 -1.08 6.20
CA GLY A 75 -15.94 -2.38 6.84
C GLY A 75 -15.27 -2.53 8.21
N GLY A 76 -14.78 -1.43 8.81
CA GLY A 76 -14.18 -1.42 10.15
C GLY A 76 -12.91 -2.25 10.29
N LYS A 77 -12.23 -2.58 9.18
CA LYS A 77 -11.03 -3.44 9.18
C LYS A 77 -9.83 -2.68 8.64
N LEU A 78 -8.86 -2.46 9.51
CA LEU A 78 -7.56 -1.88 9.15
C LEU A 78 -6.65 -2.90 8.46
N PHE A 79 -5.63 -2.40 7.79
CA PHE A 79 -4.49 -3.22 7.38
C PHE A 79 -3.66 -3.59 8.62
N PRO A 80 -3.20 -4.83 8.76
CA PRO A 80 -2.28 -5.20 9.82
C PRO A 80 -0.97 -4.40 9.72
N ALA A 81 -0.33 -4.13 10.86
CA ALA A 81 1.03 -3.59 10.87
C ALA A 81 2.00 -4.52 10.09
N ASN A 82 3.04 -3.93 9.49
CA ASN A 82 3.98 -4.62 8.58
C ASN A 82 3.37 -5.12 7.27
N SER A 83 2.23 -4.55 6.85
CA SER A 83 1.71 -4.75 5.49
C SER A 83 2.56 -4.00 4.46
N ILE A 84 2.56 -4.49 3.21
CA ILE A 84 3.22 -3.83 2.08
C ILE A 84 2.20 -2.97 1.35
N ILE A 85 2.57 -1.72 1.09
CA ILE A 85 1.79 -0.75 0.33
C ILE A 85 2.44 -0.57 -1.05
N ILE A 86 1.64 -0.72 -2.13
CA ILE A 86 2.11 -0.54 -3.51
C ILE A 86 1.22 0.47 -4.22
N ALA A 87 1.83 1.51 -4.79
CA ALA A 87 1.13 2.49 -5.60
C ALA A 87 0.98 1.99 -7.04
N THR A 88 -0.25 1.71 -7.48
CA THR A 88 -0.56 1.26 -8.86
C THR A 88 -0.99 2.42 -9.77
N SER A 89 -1.57 3.47 -9.18
CA SER A 89 -1.92 4.77 -9.78
C SER A 89 -2.42 5.65 -8.62
N ALA A 90 -2.18 6.98 -8.58
CA ALA A 90 -2.64 7.87 -7.50
C ALA A 90 -4.09 7.51 -7.06
N THR A 91 -4.43 7.19 -5.82
CA THR A 91 -3.92 7.51 -4.47
C THR A 91 -4.04 6.25 -3.59
N ILE A 92 -3.15 6.04 -2.62
CA ILE A 92 -3.37 5.06 -1.55
C ILE A 92 -4.11 5.76 -0.41
N GLY A 93 -4.88 5.02 0.39
CA GLY A 93 -5.69 5.54 1.49
C GLY A 93 -5.48 4.72 2.74
#